data_AF-H3NMC8-F1
#
_entry.id   AF-H3NMC8-F1
#
_cell.length_a   1.000
_cell.length_b   1.000
_cell.length_c   1.000
_cell.angle_alpha   90.00
_cell.angle_beta   90.00
_cell.angle_gamma   90.00
#
_symmetry.space_group_name_H-M   'P 1'
#
loop_
_entity.id
_entity.type
_entity.pdbx_description
1 polymer ?
#
loop_
_entity_poly.entity_id
_entity_poly.type
_entity_poly.pdbx_seq_one_letter_code
_entity_poly.pdbx_strand_id
1 'polypeptide(L)'
;MNNNDGARSILSTIVSSILFLVTLLLFKWHFLVSAGLSILTYFGVLLVTAPIKKIGNVSVEKIDQGERISRIYEQANENIRQINKQQTLINDKEVFEKIGMLSEKGSSIMNYLSNNYKAISASEHFLEYYLGTANRIIKNFAEMQNTSISESKSKLIRNETLESLDYLQDIFTRQLDSYYEDKILSLEIESDLLEKTVKLGGGRE
;
A
#
# COMPACT_ATOMS: atom_id res chain seq x y z
N MET A 1 -10.01 -14.95 -18.51
CA MET A 1 -9.42 -16.08 -17.77
C MET A 1 -8.26 -16.63 -18.59
N ASN A 2 -7.07 -16.64 -18.02
CA ASN A 2 -5.83 -16.99 -18.70
C ASN A 2 -5.71 -18.52 -18.84
N ASN A 3 -5.56 -19.03 -20.07
CA ASN A 3 -5.51 -20.47 -20.36
C ASN A 3 -4.34 -21.21 -19.66
N ASN A 4 -3.35 -20.47 -19.14
CA ASN A 4 -2.21 -21.03 -18.42
C ASN A 4 -2.51 -21.49 -16.99
N ASP A 5 -3.56 -20.98 -16.35
CA ASP A 5 -3.86 -21.32 -14.96
C ASP A 5 -4.59 -22.67 -14.85
N GLY A 6 -5.48 -22.96 -15.80
CA GLY A 6 -6.18 -24.25 -15.89
C GLY A 6 -5.23 -25.42 -16.18
N ALA A 7 -4.27 -25.23 -17.09
CA ALA A 7 -3.29 -26.26 -17.43
C ALA A 7 -2.40 -26.65 -16.25
N ARG A 8 -2.05 -25.68 -15.39
CA ARG A 8 -1.23 -25.90 -14.19
C ARG A 8 -1.96 -26.66 -13.09
N SER A 9 -3.25 -26.35 -12.87
CA SER A 9 -4.08 -27.08 -11.89
C SER A 9 -4.36 -28.52 -12.34
N ILE A 10 -4.50 -28.77 -13.64
CA ILE A 10 -4.70 -30.11 -14.20
C ILE A 10 -3.40 -30.92 -14.11
N LEU A 11 -2.26 -30.31 -14.43
CA LEU A 11 -0.95 -30.97 -14.30
C LEU A 11 -0.64 -31.35 -12.84
N SER A 12 -0.96 -30.49 -11.87
CA SER A 12 -0.71 -30.80 -10.45
C SER A 12 -1.61 -31.92 -9.92
N THR A 13 -2.87 -32.00 -10.35
CA THR A 13 -3.78 -33.09 -9.97
C THR A 13 -3.35 -34.42 -10.59
N ILE A 14 -2.94 -34.43 -11.86
CA ILE A 14 -2.45 -35.63 -12.53
C ILE A 14 -1.15 -36.14 -11.87
N VAL A 15 -0.19 -35.25 -11.59
CA VAL A 15 1.07 -35.62 -10.94
C VAL A 15 0.83 -36.14 -9.52
N SER A 16 -0.08 -35.52 -8.75
CA SER A 16 -0.45 -35.98 -7.41
C SER A 16 -1.12 -37.35 -7.41
N SER A 17 -2.04 -37.59 -8.36
CA SER A 17 -2.76 -38.86 -8.48
C SER A 17 -1.86 -40.02 -8.94
N ILE A 18 -0.91 -39.74 -9.85
CA ILE A 18 0.10 -40.71 -10.29
C ILE A 18 1.08 -41.03 -9.15
N LEU A 19 1.52 -40.02 -8.39
CA LEU A 19 2.39 -40.22 -7.23
C LEU A 19 1.69 -41.08 -6.15
N PHE A 20 0.39 -40.85 -5.92
CA PHE A 20 -0.44 -41.64 -4.99
C PHE A 20 -0.55 -43.11 -5.43
N LEU A 21 -0.83 -43.37 -6.72
CA LEU A 21 -0.95 -44.72 -7.26
C LEU A 21 0.38 -45.48 -7.28
N VAL A 22 1.49 -44.80 -7.62
CA VAL A 22 2.83 -45.41 -7.59
C VAL A 22 3.25 -45.75 -6.16
N THR A 23 2.92 -44.90 -5.19
CA THR A 23 3.17 -45.17 -3.77
C THR A 23 2.33 -46.35 -3.25
N LEU A 24 1.08 -46.48 -3.72
CA LEU A 24 0.15 -47.52 -3.30
C LEU A 24 0.47 -48.91 -3.90
N LEU A 25 1.02 -48.96 -5.11
CA LEU A 25 1.18 -50.21 -5.85
C LEU A 25 2.58 -50.86 -5.72
N LEU A 26 3.62 -50.10 -5.36
CA LEU A 26 5.00 -50.62 -5.34
C LEU A 26 5.53 -51.12 -3.98
N PHE A 27 5.07 -50.61 -2.83
CA PHE A 27 5.79 -50.82 -1.55
C PHE A 27 4.88 -51.37 -0.45
N LYS A 28 4.90 -52.69 -0.26
CA LYS A 28 4.30 -53.38 0.91
C LYS A 28 5.06 -53.07 2.23
N TRP A 29 5.23 -51.80 2.62
CA TRP A 29 5.93 -51.39 3.85
C TRP A 29 5.09 -50.42 4.71
N HIS A 30 5.38 -50.44 6.01
CA HIS A 30 4.57 -49.89 7.12
C HIS A 30 3.95 -48.50 6.90
N PHE A 31 2.69 -48.38 7.32
CA PHE A 31 1.84 -47.18 7.41
C PHE A 31 2.59 -45.89 7.78
N LEU A 32 3.54 -45.96 8.71
CA LEU A 32 4.34 -44.82 9.18
C LEU A 32 5.14 -44.11 8.09
N VAL A 33 5.64 -44.84 7.07
CA VAL A 33 6.40 -44.25 5.95
C VAL A 33 5.48 -43.43 5.04
N SER A 34 4.28 -43.95 4.77
CA SER A 34 3.27 -43.24 3.95
C SER A 34 2.75 -41.97 4.64
N ALA A 35 2.55 -42.02 5.96
CA ALA A 35 2.17 -40.86 6.76
C ALA A 35 3.26 -39.78 6.76
N GLY A 36 4.53 -40.19 6.91
CA GLY A 36 5.68 -39.28 6.82
C GLY A 36 5.80 -38.59 5.46
N LEU A 37 5.60 -39.33 4.37
CA LEU A 37 5.66 -38.79 3.01
C LEU A 37 4.56 -37.77 2.74
N SER A 38 3.34 -38.01 3.23
CA SER A 38 2.21 -37.07 3.13
C SER A 38 2.53 -35.73 3.81
N ILE A 39 3.03 -35.78 5.05
CA ILE A 39 3.46 -34.59 5.80
C ILE A 39 4.54 -33.83 5.02
N LEU A 40 5.54 -34.54 4.49
CA LEU A 40 6.64 -33.96 3.71
C LEU A 40 6.13 -33.26 2.43
N THR A 41 5.19 -33.88 1.71
CA THR A 41 4.58 -33.28 0.51
C THR A 41 3.72 -32.06 0.86
N TYR A 42 2.97 -32.09 1.96
CA TYR A 42 2.18 -30.94 2.42
C TYR A 42 3.09 -29.75 2.74
N PHE A 43 4.16 -29.97 3.50
CA PHE A 43 5.16 -28.92 3.78
C PHE A 43 5.90 -28.45 2.53
N GLY A 44 6.23 -29.36 1.61
CA GLY A 44 6.85 -29.02 0.33
C GLY A 44 5.96 -28.11 -0.53
N VAL A 45 4.67 -28.44 -0.64
CA VAL A 45 3.69 -27.60 -1.35
C VAL A 45 3.54 -26.26 -0.65
N LEU A 46 3.46 -26.24 0.69
CA LEU A 46 3.29 -25.02 1.48
C LEU A 46 4.49 -24.06 1.32
N LEU A 47 5.72 -24.59 1.23
CA LEU A 47 6.91 -23.78 0.93
C LEU A 47 6.94 -23.26 -0.51
N VAL A 48 6.51 -24.06 -1.49
CA VAL A 48 6.50 -23.66 -2.91
C VAL A 48 5.37 -22.68 -3.24
N THR A 49 4.24 -22.75 -2.52
CA THR A 49 3.10 -21.83 -2.69
C THR A 49 3.17 -20.58 -1.82
N ALA A 50 4.20 -20.43 -0.99
CA ALA A 50 4.39 -19.22 -0.21
C ALA A 50 4.42 -18.00 -1.17
N PRO A 51 3.52 -17.02 -0.99
CA PRO A 51 3.37 -15.93 -1.94
C PRO A 51 4.61 -15.05 -1.95
N ILE A 52 5.20 -14.84 -3.13
CA ILE A 52 6.30 -13.89 -3.34
C ILE A 52 5.76 -12.49 -3.06
N LYS A 53 6.23 -11.86 -1.98
CA LYS A 53 5.86 -10.48 -1.64
C LYS A 53 6.48 -9.53 -2.65
N LYS A 54 5.70 -8.57 -3.16
CA LYS A 54 6.12 -7.60 -4.16
C LYS A 54 5.69 -6.20 -3.77
N ILE A 55 6.54 -5.23 -4.08
CA ILE A 55 6.24 -3.81 -4.03
C ILE A 55 6.29 -3.31 -5.47
N GLY A 56 5.12 -2.98 -6.03
CA GLY A 56 4.98 -2.74 -7.46
C GLY A 56 5.47 -3.94 -8.27
N ASN A 57 6.48 -3.72 -9.12
CA ASN A 57 7.07 -4.75 -9.97
C ASN A 57 8.33 -5.43 -9.38
N VAL A 58 8.75 -5.06 -8.16
CA VAL A 58 9.99 -5.56 -7.54
C VAL A 58 9.69 -6.60 -6.46
N SER A 59 10.36 -7.75 -6.53
CA SER A 59 10.32 -8.78 -5.48
C SER A 59 11.04 -8.32 -4.22
N VAL A 60 10.39 -8.52 -3.08
CA VAL A 60 10.90 -8.13 -1.76
C VAL A 60 12.22 -8.84 -1.42
N GLU A 61 12.45 -10.07 -1.90
CA GLU A 61 13.70 -10.80 -1.65
C GLU A 61 14.94 -10.14 -2.27
N LYS A 62 14.77 -9.25 -3.26
CA LYS A 62 15.88 -8.56 -3.95
C LYS A 62 16.23 -7.21 -3.32
N ILE A 63 15.50 -6.81 -2.27
CA ILE A 63 15.64 -5.53 -1.61
C ILE A 63 16.36 -5.75 -0.28
N ASP A 64 17.41 -4.98 -0.01
CA ASP A 64 18.03 -4.96 1.32
C ASP A 64 17.03 -4.49 2.37
N GLN A 65 16.90 -5.23 3.46
CA GLN A 65 15.80 -5.09 4.44
C GLN A 65 14.40 -5.13 3.82
N GLY A 66 14.22 -5.86 2.71
CA GLY A 66 12.98 -5.88 1.94
C GLY A 66 11.75 -6.23 2.77
N GLU A 67 11.84 -7.17 3.71
CA GLU A 67 10.70 -7.57 4.53
C GLU A 67 10.18 -6.45 5.44
N ARG A 68 11.08 -5.61 5.96
CA ARG A 68 10.73 -4.41 6.73
C ARG A 68 10.04 -3.38 5.84
N ILE A 69 10.62 -3.10 4.68
CA ILE A 69 10.07 -2.16 3.70
C ILE A 69 8.69 -2.62 3.22
N SER A 70 8.51 -3.93 2.96
CA SER A 70 7.24 -4.54 2.58
C SER A 70 6.20 -4.36 3.67
N ARG A 71 6.54 -4.60 4.94
CA ARG A 71 5.62 -4.42 6.06
C ARG A 71 5.14 -2.97 6.18
N ILE A 72 6.06 -2.00 6.10
CA ILE A 72 5.72 -0.56 6.14
C ILE A 72 4.76 -0.23 4.99
N TYR A 73 5.08 -0.67 3.78
CA TYR A 73 4.27 -0.40 2.58
C TYR A 73 2.90 -1.09 2.62
N GLU A 74 2.82 -2.33 3.08
CA GLU A 74 1.57 -3.08 3.25
C GLU A 74 0.67 -2.41 4.30
N GLN A 75 1.24 -2.03 5.44
CA GLN A 75 0.53 -1.33 6.51
C GLN A 75 0.01 0.03 6.06
N ALA A 76 0.80 0.78 5.30
CA ALA A 76 0.39 2.06 4.74
C ALA A 76 -0.76 1.90 3.73
N ASN A 77 -0.69 0.90 2.85
CA ASN A 77 -1.79 0.59 1.94
C ASN A 77 -3.06 0.20 2.69
N GLU A 78 -2.93 -0.56 3.78
CA GLU A 78 -4.08 -0.92 4.61
C GLU A 78 -4.72 0.31 5.25
N ASN A 79 -3.92 1.22 5.80
CA ASN A 79 -4.42 2.48 6.33
C ASN A 79 -5.17 3.30 5.28
N ILE A 80 -4.66 3.43 4.04
CA ILE A 80 -5.37 4.12 2.95
C ILE A 80 -6.68 3.40 2.59
N ARG A 81 -6.70 2.06 2.54
CA ARG A 81 -7.94 1.30 2.32
C ARG A 81 -8.98 1.56 3.41
N GLN A 82 -8.55 1.57 4.67
CA GLN A 82 -9.43 1.84 5.81
C GLN A 82 -9.96 3.28 5.78
N ILE A 83 -9.12 4.26 5.46
CA ILE A 83 -9.54 5.67 5.27
C ILE A 83 -10.63 5.78 4.21
N ASN A 84 -10.42 5.19 3.03
CA ASN A 84 -11.43 5.18 1.95
C ASN A 84 -12.73 4.52 2.40
N LYS A 85 -12.65 3.39 3.10
CA LYS A 85 -13.82 2.70 3.63
C LYS A 85 -14.57 3.58 4.63
N GLN A 86 -13.88 4.20 5.58
CA GLN A 86 -14.48 5.05 6.60
C GLN A 86 -15.09 6.31 5.98
N GLN A 87 -14.47 6.88 4.94
CA GLN A 87 -15.01 8.03 4.21
C GLN A 87 -16.45 7.76 3.73
N THR A 88 -16.73 6.56 3.23
CA THR A 88 -18.09 6.20 2.78
C THR A 88 -19.15 6.17 3.88
N LEU A 89 -18.72 6.14 5.15
CA LEU A 89 -19.60 6.15 6.31
C LEU A 89 -19.84 7.58 6.84
N ILE A 90 -19.15 8.58 6.28
CA ILE A 90 -19.22 9.96 6.77
C ILE A 90 -20.47 10.66 6.23
N ASN A 91 -21.27 11.20 7.16
CA ASN A 91 -22.50 11.93 6.83
C ASN A 91 -22.26 13.45 6.70
N ASP A 92 -21.23 13.98 7.37
CA ASP A 92 -20.88 15.39 7.27
C ASP A 92 -20.15 15.69 5.96
N LYS A 93 -20.75 16.54 5.12
CA LYS A 93 -20.25 16.84 3.78
C LYS A 93 -18.82 17.41 3.79
N GLU A 94 -18.52 18.33 4.71
CA GLU A 94 -17.20 18.98 4.74
C GLU A 94 -16.12 17.99 5.18
N VAL A 95 -16.42 17.17 6.20
CA VAL A 95 -15.50 16.12 6.65
C VAL A 95 -15.30 15.08 5.54
N PHE A 96 -16.36 14.69 4.83
CA PHE A 96 -16.30 13.76 3.70
C PHE A 96 -15.37 14.26 2.59
N GLU A 97 -15.48 15.54 2.20
CA GLU A 97 -14.66 16.17 1.17
C GLU A 97 -13.18 16.23 1.59
N LYS A 98 -12.89 16.65 2.83
CA LYS A 98 -11.50 16.71 3.34
C LYS A 98 -10.84 15.35 3.43
N ILE A 99 -11.56 14.31 3.84
CA ILE A 99 -11.04 12.93 3.83
C ILE A 99 -10.74 12.48 2.39
N GLY A 100 -11.59 12.85 1.42
CA GLY A 100 -11.37 12.55 0.02
C GLY A 100 -10.07 13.15 -0.52
N MET A 101 -9.86 14.44 -0.27
CA MET A 101 -8.62 15.14 -0.64
C MET A 101 -7.39 14.51 0.02
N LEU A 102 -7.49 14.17 1.31
CA LEU A 102 -6.41 13.50 2.04
C LEU A 102 -6.10 12.10 1.44
N SER A 103 -7.14 11.32 1.11
CA SER A 103 -7.00 9.99 0.53
C SER A 103 -6.42 10.01 -0.87
N GLU A 104 -6.77 11.01 -1.69
CA GLU A 104 -6.19 11.22 -3.01
C GLU A 104 -4.68 11.50 -2.93
N LYS A 105 -4.27 12.39 -2.02
CA LYS A 105 -2.84 12.66 -1.75
C LYS A 105 -2.13 11.41 -1.24
N GLY A 106 -2.74 10.69 -0.29
CA GLY A 106 -2.21 9.43 0.22
C GLY A 106 -2.04 8.36 -0.86
N SER A 107 -3.00 8.23 -1.77
CA SER A 107 -2.92 7.30 -2.91
C SER A 107 -1.82 7.69 -3.88
N SER A 108 -1.63 8.99 -4.12
CA SER A 108 -0.52 9.52 -4.95
C SER A 108 0.84 9.20 -4.34
N ILE A 109 0.99 9.34 -3.02
CA ILE A 109 2.19 8.93 -2.28
C ILE A 109 2.44 7.43 -2.45
N MET A 110 1.42 6.58 -2.24
CA MET A 110 1.58 5.13 -2.38
C MET A 110 1.96 4.71 -3.80
N ASN A 111 1.39 5.36 -4.82
CA ASN A 111 1.75 5.12 -6.23
C ASN A 111 3.19 5.55 -6.55
N TYR A 112 3.67 6.65 -5.96
CA TYR A 112 5.08 7.02 -6.10
C TYR A 112 6.00 5.97 -5.46
N LEU A 113 5.67 5.54 -4.24
CA LEU A 113 6.45 4.57 -3.46
C LEU A 113 6.46 3.17 -4.08
N SER A 114 5.38 2.76 -4.78
CA SER A 114 5.34 1.46 -5.47
C SER A 114 6.38 1.36 -6.58
N ASN A 115 6.75 2.51 -7.18
CA ASN A 115 7.75 2.60 -8.23
C ASN A 115 9.15 2.94 -7.67
N ASN A 116 9.23 3.45 -6.44
CA ASN A 116 10.46 3.95 -5.81
C ASN A 116 10.63 3.36 -4.40
N TYR A 117 10.87 2.05 -4.28
CA TYR A 117 10.90 1.36 -2.99
C TYR A 117 11.93 1.93 -1.98
N LYS A 118 13.01 2.55 -2.45
CA LYS A 118 14.01 3.21 -1.58
C LYS A 118 13.42 4.40 -0.81
N ALA A 119 12.44 5.09 -1.39
CA ALA A 119 11.78 6.22 -0.74
C ALA A 119 10.85 5.79 0.40
N ILE A 120 10.47 4.51 0.48
CA ILE A 120 9.63 3.98 1.58
C ILE A 120 10.38 4.12 2.91
N SER A 121 11.66 3.78 2.95
CA SER A 121 12.45 3.90 4.18
C SER A 121 12.65 5.35 4.59
N ALA A 122 12.81 6.27 3.63
CA ALA A 122 12.92 7.70 3.90
C ALA A 122 11.61 8.30 4.42
N SER A 123 10.47 7.71 4.04
CA SER A 123 9.12 8.19 4.38
C SER A 123 8.49 7.44 5.56
N GLU A 124 9.26 6.60 6.25
CA GLU A 124 8.73 5.66 7.24
C GLU A 124 7.97 6.34 8.37
N HIS A 125 8.53 7.41 8.95
CA HIS A 125 7.84 8.16 9.99
C HIS A 125 6.48 8.67 9.50
N PHE A 126 6.40 9.16 8.26
CA PHE A 126 5.13 9.57 7.69
C PHE A 126 4.15 8.41 7.54
N LEU A 127 4.61 7.28 6.99
CA LEU A 127 3.78 6.12 6.70
C LEU A 127 3.25 5.45 7.97
N GLU A 128 4.05 5.41 9.03
CA GLU A 128 3.65 4.79 10.29
C GLU A 128 2.87 5.74 11.20
N TYR A 129 3.37 6.98 11.37
CA TYR A 129 2.83 7.91 12.35
C TYR A 129 1.69 8.77 11.78
N TYR A 130 1.93 9.54 10.72
CA TYR A 130 0.95 10.50 10.22
C TYR A 130 -0.22 9.81 9.53
N LEU A 131 0.07 8.83 8.69
CA LEU A 131 -0.95 8.08 7.96
C LEU A 131 -1.77 7.17 8.90
N GLY A 132 -1.13 6.57 9.92
CA GLY A 132 -1.83 5.86 10.99
C GLY A 132 -2.70 6.80 11.86
N THR A 133 -2.23 8.01 12.12
CA THR A 133 -2.98 9.02 12.88
C THR A 133 -4.21 9.49 12.10
N ALA A 134 -4.08 9.73 10.80
CA ALA A 134 -5.21 10.05 9.92
C ALA A 134 -6.30 8.98 10.00
N ASN A 135 -5.93 7.70 9.81
CA ASN A 135 -6.85 6.57 9.90
C ASN A 135 -7.57 6.52 11.27
N ARG A 136 -6.84 6.73 12.38
CA ARG A 136 -7.44 6.74 13.72
C ARG A 136 -8.44 7.89 13.92
N ILE A 137 -8.11 9.10 13.48
CA ILE A 137 -8.98 10.27 13.61
C ILE A 137 -10.27 10.05 12.82
N ILE A 138 -10.15 9.62 11.56
CA ILE A 138 -11.29 9.40 10.67
C ILE A 138 -12.17 8.27 11.19
N LYS A 139 -11.58 7.16 11.66
CA LYS A 139 -12.30 6.07 12.31
C LYS A 139 -13.11 6.55 13.49
N ASN A 140 -12.46 7.28 14.41
CA ASN A 140 -13.11 7.76 15.62
C ASN A 140 -14.27 8.70 15.28
N PHE A 141 -14.10 9.60 14.31
CA PHE A 141 -15.17 10.48 13.87
C PHE A 141 -16.36 9.69 13.28
N ALA A 142 -16.10 8.70 12.42
CA ALA A 142 -17.13 7.84 11.82
C ALA A 142 -17.94 7.06 12.86
N GLU A 143 -17.29 6.61 13.94
CA GLU A 143 -17.96 5.93 15.07
C GLU A 143 -18.80 6.92 15.90
N MET A 144 -18.27 8.12 16.16
CA MET A 144 -18.91 9.10 17.03
C MET A 144 -20.09 9.84 16.39
N GLN A 145 -20.06 10.09 15.07
CA GLN A 145 -21.13 10.83 14.38
C GLN A 145 -22.51 10.15 14.47
N ASN A 146 -22.57 8.84 14.71
CA ASN A 146 -23.81 8.06 14.81
C ASN A 146 -24.23 7.79 16.26
N THR A 147 -23.50 8.33 17.24
CA THR A 147 -23.77 8.14 18.67
C THR A 147 -24.68 9.26 19.19
N SER A 148 -25.63 8.92 20.08
CA SER A 148 -26.50 9.90 20.76
C SER A 148 -25.74 10.73 21.82
N ILE A 149 -24.87 11.64 21.36
CA ILE A 149 -24.18 12.63 22.20
C ILE A 149 -24.86 14.00 22.13
N SER A 150 -24.55 14.89 23.08
CA SER A 150 -25.08 16.25 23.06
C SER A 150 -24.61 17.03 21.83
N GLU A 151 -25.45 17.92 21.32
CA GLU A 151 -25.16 18.76 20.15
C GLU A 151 -23.86 19.56 20.32
N SER A 152 -23.61 20.11 21.51
CA SER A 152 -22.37 20.83 21.84
C SER A 152 -21.12 19.97 21.69
N LYS A 153 -21.17 18.69 22.11
CA LYS A 153 -20.06 17.75 21.98
C LYS A 153 -19.88 17.30 20.54
N SER A 154 -20.98 17.04 19.83
CA SER A 154 -20.95 16.69 18.39
C SER A 154 -20.26 17.79 17.58
N LYS A 155 -20.62 19.06 17.81
CA LYS A 155 -20.00 20.21 17.15
C LYS A 155 -18.51 20.36 17.48
N LEU A 156 -18.12 20.12 18.74
CA LEU A 156 -16.71 20.16 19.15
C LEU A 156 -15.89 19.09 18.41
N ILE A 157 -16.35 17.83 18.44
CA ILE A 157 -15.68 16.70 17.76
C ILE A 157 -15.55 16.96 16.25
N ARG A 158 -16.60 17.48 15.63
CA ARG A 158 -16.59 17.88 14.22
C ARG A 158 -15.48 18.89 13.95
N ASN A 159 -15.41 19.98 14.73
CA ASN A 159 -14.44 21.03 14.52
C ASN A 159 -13.00 20.56 14.76
N GLU A 160 -12.75 19.79 15.83
CA GLU A 160 -11.42 19.20 16.10
C GLU A 160 -10.99 18.23 14.99
N THR A 161 -11.94 17.49 14.42
CA THR A 161 -11.68 16.60 13.27
C THR A 161 -11.30 17.40 12.02
N LEU A 162 -12.05 18.47 11.70
CA LEU A 162 -11.74 19.33 10.55
C LEU A 162 -10.36 19.96 10.68
N GLU A 163 -10.04 20.50 11.85
CA GLU A 163 -8.72 21.11 12.12
C GLU A 163 -7.60 20.07 11.97
N SER A 164 -7.80 18.87 12.52
CA SER A 164 -6.84 17.77 12.38
C SER A 164 -6.65 17.34 10.92
N LEU A 165 -7.72 17.29 10.13
CA LEU A 165 -7.66 16.96 8.71
C LEU A 165 -6.92 18.04 7.92
N ASP A 166 -6.98 19.31 8.31
CA ASP A 166 -6.22 20.38 7.68
C ASP A 166 -4.73 20.24 7.95
N TYR A 167 -4.32 20.04 9.22
CA TYR A 167 -2.92 19.78 9.54
C TYR A 167 -2.38 18.54 8.81
N LEU A 168 -3.17 17.46 8.74
CA LEU A 168 -2.78 16.24 8.02
C LEU A 168 -2.68 16.47 6.51
N GLN A 169 -3.56 17.26 5.91
CA GLN A 169 -3.45 17.62 4.50
C GLN A 169 -2.13 18.36 4.21
N ASP A 170 -1.72 19.30 5.05
CA ASP A 170 -0.44 20.01 4.88
C ASP A 170 0.76 19.07 5.00
N ILE A 171 0.70 18.10 5.91
CA ILE A 171 1.75 17.10 6.09
C ILE A 171 1.82 16.17 4.86
N PHE A 172 0.68 15.68 4.38
CA PHE A 172 0.61 14.82 3.19
C PHE A 172 1.09 15.55 1.94
N THR A 173 0.76 16.84 1.82
CA THR A 173 1.21 17.69 0.72
C THR A 173 2.73 17.82 0.73
N ARG A 174 3.32 18.22 1.87
CA ARG A 174 4.78 18.33 2.00
C ARG A 174 5.48 17.00 1.76
N GLN A 175 4.93 15.89 2.25
CA GLN A 175 5.52 14.58 1.98
C GLN A 175 5.50 14.24 0.49
N LEU A 176 4.39 14.53 -0.21
CA LEU A 176 4.30 14.30 -1.65
C LEU A 176 5.24 15.21 -2.43
N ASP A 177 5.29 16.50 -2.09
CA ASP A 177 6.14 17.50 -2.73
C ASP A 177 7.63 17.16 -2.57
N SER A 178 8.03 16.62 -1.41
CA SER A 178 9.42 16.18 -1.16
C SER A 178 9.94 15.14 -2.17
N TYR A 179 9.04 14.38 -2.81
CA TYR A 179 9.41 13.43 -3.86
C TYR A 179 9.72 14.07 -5.21
N TYR A 180 9.32 15.34 -5.38
CA TYR A 180 9.48 16.09 -6.62
C TYR A 180 10.41 17.29 -6.47
N GLU A 181 10.97 17.58 -5.29
CA GLU A 181 11.88 18.71 -5.04
C GLU A 181 13.00 18.83 -6.07
N ASP A 182 13.74 17.74 -6.33
CA ASP A 182 14.82 17.75 -7.33
C ASP A 182 14.32 18.06 -8.75
N LYS A 183 13.13 17.59 -9.11
CA LYS A 183 12.51 17.84 -10.42
C LYS A 183 12.00 19.27 -10.53
N ILE A 184 11.42 19.80 -9.46
CA ILE A 184 10.93 21.18 -9.39
C ILE A 184 12.12 22.14 -9.52
N LEU A 185 13.18 21.92 -8.74
CA LEU A 185 14.41 22.72 -8.80
C LEU A 185 15.03 22.70 -10.20
N SER A 186 15.06 21.53 -10.85
CA SER A 186 15.58 21.41 -12.22
C SER A 186 14.76 22.23 -13.22
N LEU A 187 13.43 22.21 -13.12
CA LEU A 187 12.54 23.00 -13.97
C LEU A 187 12.68 24.51 -13.71
N GLU A 188 12.87 24.92 -12.46
CA GLU A 188 13.15 26.32 -12.10
C GLU A 188 14.45 26.82 -12.74
N ILE A 189 15.53 26.03 -12.66
CA ILE A 189 16.81 26.36 -13.31
C ILE A 189 16.66 26.45 -14.84
N GLU A 190 15.93 25.51 -15.45
CA GLU A 190 15.66 25.53 -16.89
C GLU A 190 14.83 26.76 -17.30
N SER A 191 13.82 27.13 -16.50
CA SER A 191 13.01 28.33 -16.72
C SER A 191 13.83 29.62 -16.60
N ASP A 192 14.67 29.72 -15.57
CA ASP A 192 15.60 30.85 -15.38
C ASP A 192 16.58 30.99 -16.54
N LEU A 193 17.08 29.85 -17.04
CA LEU A 193 17.96 29.81 -18.22
C LEU A 193 17.21 30.26 -19.48
N LEU A 194 15.96 29.82 -19.66
CA LEU A 194 15.10 30.27 -20.76
C LEU A 194 14.84 31.78 -20.67
N GLU A 195 14.50 32.30 -19.50
CA GLU A 195 14.26 33.74 -19.32
C GLU A 195 15.51 34.56 -19.61
N LYS A 196 16.69 34.11 -19.14
CA LYS A 196 17.97 34.77 -19.44
C LYS A 196 18.28 34.74 -20.93
N THR A 197 18.07 33.62 -21.61
CA THR A 197 18.32 33.51 -23.06
C THR A 197 17.32 34.32 -23.90
N VAL A 198 16.07 34.44 -23.47
CA VAL A 198 15.08 35.33 -24.11
C VAL A 198 15.42 36.81 -23.89
N LYS A 199 15.80 37.21 -22.67
CA LYS A 199 16.23 38.59 -22.38
C LYS A 199 17.52 38.97 -23.10
N LEU A 200 18.47 38.04 -23.23
CA LEU A 200 19.75 38.26 -23.91
C LEU A 200 19.67 38.08 -25.44
N GLY A 201 18.75 37.24 -25.93
CA GLY A 201 18.53 36.94 -27.35
C GLY A 201 17.50 37.84 -28.04
N GLY A 202 16.56 38.42 -27.30
CA GLY A 202 15.55 39.36 -27.81
C GLY A 202 16.02 40.81 -27.93
N GLY A 203 17.29 41.09 -27.62
CA GLY A 203 17.90 42.43 -27.69
C GLY A 203 18.68 42.71 -28.97
N ARG A 204 18.41 42.00 -30.07
CA ARG A 204 19.02 42.25 -31.38
C ARG A 204 17.93 42.59 -32.40
N GLU A 205 17.47 43.83 -32.35
CA GLU A 205 17.00 44.57 -33.53
C GLU A 205 17.85 45.84 -33.67
#